data_AF-A0A933P7X1-F1
#
_entry.id   AF-A0A933P7X1-F1
#
_cell.length_a   1.000
_cell.length_b   1.000
_cell.length_c   1.000
_cell.angle_alpha   90.00
_cell.angle_beta   90.00
_cell.angle_gamma   90.00
#
_symmetry.space_group_name_H-M   'P 1'
#
loop_
_entity.id
_entity.type
_entity.pdbx_description
1 polymer ?
#
loop_
_entity_poly.entity_id
_entity_poly.type
_entity_poly.pdbx_seq_one_letter_code
_entity_poly.pdbx_strand_id
1 'polypeptide(L)' 'MASHLAGNPSAMLAVIADHLERYHEQIGDMVPHYQHDDQGDMINALVEAERSLRTAARLVRKASKTATPRH' A
#
# COMPACT_ATOMS: atom_id res chain seq x y z
N MET A 1 -13.92 -21.05 19.40
CA MET A 1 -13.43 -19.82 20.06
C MET A 1 -12.58 -19.02 19.07
N ALA A 2 -13.22 -18.20 18.24
CA ALA A 2 -12.57 -17.45 17.16
C ALA A 2 -13.06 -16.00 17.19
N SER A 3 -12.59 -15.19 18.15
CA SER A 3 -12.94 -13.76 18.21
C SER A 3 -11.88 -12.88 18.91
N HIS A 4 -10.59 -13.24 18.82
CA HIS A 4 -9.50 -12.40 19.36
C HIS A 4 -8.71 -11.61 18.32
N LEU A 5 -9.07 -11.73 17.03
CA LEU A 5 -8.61 -10.82 15.96
C LEU A 5 -9.58 -9.65 15.72
N ALA A 6 -10.55 -9.40 16.60
CA ALA A 6 -11.17 -8.07 16.72
C ALA A 6 -10.19 -7.08 17.39
N GLY A 7 -8.89 -7.27 17.17
CA GLY A 7 -7.78 -6.70 17.91
C GLY A 7 -7.30 -5.43 17.22
N ASN A 8 -7.60 -4.30 17.86
CA ASN A 8 -7.04 -2.99 17.58
C ASN A 8 -7.00 -2.57 16.08
N PRO A 9 -8.05 -1.87 15.58
CA PRO A 9 -8.09 -1.34 14.23
C PRO A 9 -6.86 -0.49 13.84
N SER A 10 -6.24 0.22 14.79
CA SER A 10 -5.00 0.96 14.54
C SER A 10 -3.85 0.04 14.13
N ALA A 11 -3.69 -1.09 14.82
CA ALA A 11 -2.65 -2.08 14.52
C ALA A 11 -2.88 -2.75 13.16
N MET A 12 -4.12 -3.12 12.84
CA MET A 12 -4.45 -3.67 11.51
C MET A 12 -4.16 -2.67 10.40
N LEU A 13 -4.55 -1.40 10.57
CA LEU A 13 -4.28 -0.35 9.58
C LEU A 13 -2.78 -0.10 9.42
N ALA A 14 -1.98 -0.16 10.49
CA ALA A 14 -0.53 -0.06 10.38
C ALA A 14 0.06 -1.19 9.52
N VAL A 15 -0.36 -2.43 9.76
CA VAL A 15 0.07 -3.60 8.95
C VAL A 15 -0.34 -3.43 7.48
N ILE A 16 -1.56 -2.97 7.21
CA ILE A 16 -2.01 -2.69 5.84
C ILE A 16 -1.12 -1.63 5.17
N ALA A 17 -0.77 -0.55 5.88
CA ALA A 17 0.11 0.47 5.33
C ALA A 17 1.50 -0.07 4.97
N ASP A 18 2.06 -0.95 5.80
CA ASP A 18 3.36 -1.57 5.53
C ASP A 18 3.30 -2.50 4.30
N HIS A 19 2.20 -3.24 4.11
CA HIS A 19 2.00 -4.03 2.90
C HIS A 19 1.91 -3.17 1.64
N LEU A 20 1.19 -2.04 1.70
CA LEU A 20 1.07 -1.13 0.56
C LEU A 20 2.43 -0.55 0.15
N GLU A 21 3.33 -0.31 1.09
CA GLU A 21 4.70 0.11 0.78
C GLU A 21 5.53 -0.97 0.12
N ARG A 22 5.46 -2.20 0.64
CA ARG A 22 6.16 -3.33 0.00
C ARG A 22 5.68 -3.56 -1.43
N TYR A 23 4.37 -3.42 -1.67
CA TYR A 23 3.82 -3.50 -3.03
C TYR A 23 4.27 -2.33 -3.90
N HIS A 24 4.37 -1.13 -3.35
CA HIS A 24 4.91 0.03 -4.06
C HIS A 24 6.35 -0.22 -4.50
N GLU A 25 7.20 -0.73 -3.61
CA GLU A 25 8.60 -1.10 -3.93
C GLU A 25 8.66 -2.17 -5.03
N GLN A 26 7.88 -3.26 -4.88
CA GLN A 26 7.83 -4.34 -5.86
C GLN A 26 7.39 -3.86 -7.25
N ILE A 27 6.39 -2.98 -7.34
CA ILE A 27 5.95 -2.41 -8.62
C ILE A 27 7.02 -1.48 -9.20
N GLY A 28 7.68 -0.68 -8.37
CA GLY A 28 8.79 0.18 -8.81
C GLY A 28 9.93 -0.63 -9.44
N ASP A 29 10.26 -1.78 -8.84
CA ASP A 29 11.29 -2.70 -9.36
C ASP A 29 10.90 -3.34 -10.70
N MET A 30 9.60 -3.42 -11.02
CA MET A 30 9.11 -3.99 -12.28
C MET A 30 9.28 -3.02 -13.46
N VAL A 31 9.14 -1.71 -13.26
CA VAL A 31 9.15 -0.71 -14.36
C VAL A 31 10.37 -0.80 -15.28
N PRO A 32 11.63 -0.92 -14.80
CA PRO A 32 12.81 -1.03 -15.66
C PRO A 32 12.77 -2.22 -16.63
N HIS A 33 12.10 -3.31 -16.25
CA HIS A 33 12.02 -4.53 -17.07
C HIS A 33 11.21 -4.35 -18.35
N TYR A 34 10.32 -3.35 -18.40
CA TYR A 34 9.42 -3.12 -19.54
C TYR A 34 9.88 -2.00 -20.47
N GLN A 35 10.97 -1.28 -20.13
CA GLN A 35 11.44 -0.12 -20.89
C GLN A 35 11.94 -0.45 -22.30
N HIS A 36 12.27 -1.72 -22.57
CA HIS A 36 12.84 -2.16 -23.84
C HIS A 36 11.83 -2.75 -24.83
N ASP A 37 10.61 -3.06 -24.39
CA ASP A 37 9.65 -3.89 -25.12
C ASP A 37 8.49 -3.09 -25.76
N ASP A 38 8.64 -1.76 -25.95
CA ASP A 38 7.60 -0.85 -26.49
C ASP A 38 6.26 -0.94 -25.72
N GLN A 39 6.31 -1.31 -24.43
CA GLN A 39 5.13 -1.51 -23.58
C GLN A 39 4.73 -0.22 -22.86
N GLY A 40 4.55 0.87 -23.62
CA GLY A 40 4.22 2.20 -23.06
C GLY A 40 3.02 2.20 -22.13
N ASP A 41 1.94 1.51 -22.51
CA ASP A 41 0.72 1.42 -21.70
C ASP A 41 0.92 0.63 -20.40
N MET A 42 1.72 -0.44 -20.42
CA MET A 42 2.06 -1.21 -19.23
C MET A 42 2.90 -0.35 -18.26
N ILE A 43 3.90 0.35 -18.78
CA ILE A 43 4.73 1.27 -17.98
C ILE A 43 3.86 2.35 -17.33
N ASN A 44 2.96 2.97 -18.10
CA ASN A 44 2.03 3.97 -17.58
C ASN A 44 1.15 3.38 -16.45
N ALA A 45 0.60 2.18 -16.65
CA ALA A 45 -0.21 1.51 -15.65
C ALA A 45 0.58 1.19 -14.36
N LEU A 46 1.83 0.74 -14.47
CA LEU A 46 2.70 0.47 -13.32
C LEU A 46 3.03 1.75 -12.54
N VAL A 47 3.36 2.84 -13.25
CA VAL A 47 3.64 4.15 -12.62
C VAL A 47 2.40 4.71 -11.91
N GLU A 48 1.21 4.54 -12.50
CA GLU A 48 -0.05 4.92 -11.86
C GLU A 48 -0.36 4.07 -10.63
N ALA A 49 -0.09 2.76 -10.69
CA ALA A 49 -0.23 1.85 -9.57
C ALA A 49 0.71 2.24 -8.42
N GLU A 50 1.98 2.54 -8.69
CA GLU A 50 2.95 3.03 -7.71
C GLU A 50 2.44 4.30 -7.00
N ARG A 51 2.01 5.30 -7.77
CA ARG A 51 1.45 6.56 -7.24
C ARG A 51 0.22 6.31 -6.36
N SER A 52 -0.63 5.40 -6.78
CA SER A 52 -1.86 5.02 -6.06
C SER A 52 -1.54 4.30 -4.75
N LEU A 53 -0.60 3.35 -4.75
CA LEU A 53 -0.16 2.64 -3.55
C LEU A 53 0.49 3.57 -2.54
N ARG A 54 1.37 4.48 -2.99
CA ARG A 54 1.97 5.51 -2.13
C ARG A 54 0.90 6.39 -1.48
N THR A 55 -0.12 6.77 -2.26
CA THR A 55 -1.25 7.56 -1.74
C THR A 55 -2.06 6.77 -0.73
N ALA A 56 -2.38 5.50 -1.03
CA ALA A 56 -3.12 4.61 -0.14
C ALA A 56 -2.36 4.38 1.18
N ALA A 57 -1.06 4.07 1.14
CA ALA A 57 -0.22 3.88 2.31
C ALA A 57 -0.26 5.12 3.24
N ARG A 58 -0.13 6.32 2.66
CA ARG A 58 -0.23 7.58 3.41
C ARG A 58 -1.60 7.74 4.09
N LEU A 59 -2.69 7.47 3.36
CA LEU A 59 -4.05 7.61 3.89
C LEU A 59 -4.35 6.59 4.98
N VAL A 60 -3.93 5.34 4.79
CA VAL A 60 -4.08 4.26 5.77
C VAL A 60 -3.30 4.56 7.05
N ARG A 61 -2.07 5.11 6.96
CA ARG A 61 -1.33 5.57 8.15
C ARG A 61 -1.99 6.74 8.86
N LYS A 62 -2.62 7.64 8.11
CA LYS A 62 -3.40 8.71 8.72
C LYS A 62 -4.57 8.11 9.49
N ALA A 63 -5.27 7.15 8.90
CA ALA A 63 -6.37 6.44 9.54
C ALA A 63 -5.92 5.65 10.78
N SER A 64 -4.77 4.97 10.73
CA SER A 64 -4.26 4.19 11.87
C SER A 64 -4.00 5.07 13.10
N LYS A 65 -3.48 6.29 12.90
CA LYS A 65 -3.29 7.27 13.98
C LYS A 65 -4.61 7.73 14.60
N THR A 66 -5.66 7.90 13.78
CA THR A 66 -7.00 8.31 14.24
C THR A 66 -7.85 7.19 14.85
N ALA A 67 -7.51 5.93 14.56
CA ALA A 67 -8.22 4.75 15.05
C ALA A 67 -7.82 4.36 16.48
N THR A 68 -6.92 5.11 17.11
CA THR A 68 -6.57 4.94 18.52
C THR A 68 -7.74 5.40 19.39
N PRO A 69 -8.26 4.57 20.31
CA PRO A 69 -9.34 4.98 21.18
C PRO A 69 -8.95 6.24 21.98
N ARG A 70 -9.78 7.28 21.92
CA ARG A 70 -9.68 8.43 22.83
C ARG A 70 -10.07 7.92 24.22
N HIS A 71 -9.10 7.83 25.12
CA HIS A 71 -9.34 7.65 26.55
C HIS A 71 -9.93 8.92 27.16
#